data_AF-A0A9D4ZM15-F1
#
_entry.id   AF-A0A9D4ZM15-F1
#
_cell.length_a   1.000
_cell.length_b   1.000
_cell.length_c   1.000
_cell.angle_alpha   90.00
_cell.angle_beta   90.00
_cell.angle_gamma   90.00
#
_symmetry.space_group_name_H-M   'P 1'
#
loop_
_entity.id
_entity.type
_entity.pdbx_description
1 polymer ?
#
loop_
_entity_poly.entity_id
_entity_poly.type
_entity_poly.pdbx_seq_one_letter_code
_entity_poly.pdbx_strand_id
1 'polypeptide(L)' 'MVNVPKTKKSFCKGKDCKKHTLHKVTQYKKGKDILFVQGKRCYDRLQCQSYKHVTQHPIKRCKHFEIGGDKKRKGATY' A
#
# COMPACT_ATOMS: atom_id res chain seq x y z
N MET A 1 -12.98 -7.50 4.39
CA MET A 1 -11.57 -7.87 4.21
C MET A 1 -11.05 -7.17 2.97
N VAL A 2 -10.07 -6.28 3.12
CA VAL A 2 -9.43 -5.58 1.99
C VAL A 2 -8.11 -6.28 1.70
N ASN A 3 -7.95 -6.81 0.47
CA ASN A 3 -6.72 -7.43 0.02
C ASN A 3 -6.00 -6.48 -0.95
N VAL A 4 -4.74 -6.16 -0.67
CA VAL A 4 -3.89 -5.31 -1.52
C VAL A 4 -2.72 -6.13 -2.06
N PRO A 5 -2.38 -6.04 -3.35
CA PRO A 5 -1.26 -6.80 -3.91
C PRO A 5 0.08 -6.33 -3.32
N LYS A 6 1.04 -7.26 -3.15
CA LYS A 6 2.41 -6.97 -2.70
C LYS A 6 3.20 -6.09 -3.67
N THR A 7 2.80 -6.06 -4.94
CA THR A 7 3.39 -5.22 -5.97
C THR A 7 2.31 -4.51 -6.78
N LYS A 8 2.53 -3.25 -7.11
CA LYS A 8 1.62 -2.42 -7.90
C LYS A 8 2.39 -1.67 -8.98
N LYS A 9 1.92 -1.69 -10.22
CA LYS A 9 2.41 -0.75 -11.25
C LYS A 9 1.78 0.62 -11.00
N SER A 10 2.60 1.63 -10.81
CA SER A 10 2.18 3.01 -10.55
C SER A 10 3.19 3.98 -11.13
N PHE A 11 2.77 5.20 -11.41
CA PHE A 11 3.67 6.27 -11.81
C PHE A 11 4.61 6.63 -10.65
N CYS A 12 5.91 6.64 -10.91
CA CYS A 12 6.92 7.07 -9.95
C CYS A 12 7.28 8.54 -10.18
N LYS A 13 7.08 9.37 -9.15
CA LYS A 13 7.41 10.81 -9.17
C LYS A 13 8.90 11.11 -8.90
N GLY A 14 9.73 10.09 -8.73
CA GLY A 14 11.17 10.27 -8.55
C GLY A 14 11.79 10.97 -9.77
N LYS A 15 12.74 11.89 -9.53
CA LYS A 15 13.37 12.73 -10.55
C LYS A 15 13.93 11.91 -11.72
N ASP A 16 14.56 10.79 -11.41
CA ASP A 16 15.21 9.89 -12.37
C ASP A 16 14.29 8.79 -12.91
N CYS A 17 13.05 8.71 -12.39
CA CYS A 17 12.13 7.63 -12.69
C CYS A 17 11.03 8.06 -13.65
N LYS A 18 10.28 9.13 -13.34
CA LYS A 18 9.20 9.76 -14.14
C LYS A 18 8.41 8.85 -15.11
N LYS A 19 8.19 7.59 -14.73
CA LYS A 19 7.55 6.55 -15.55
C LYS A 19 6.80 5.57 -14.67
N HIS A 20 5.97 4.75 -15.29
CA HIS A 20 5.30 3.66 -14.60
C HIS A 20 6.28 2.54 -14.29
N THR A 21 6.48 2.27 -13.00
CA THR A 21 7.36 1.20 -12.54
C THR A 21 6.64 0.30 -11.55
N LEU A 22 7.24 -0.85 -11.30
CA LEU A 22 6.80 -1.75 -10.24
C LEU A 22 7.19 -1.16 -8.89
N HIS A 23 6.17 -0.98 -8.05
CA HIS A 23 6.31 -0.55 -6.67
C HIS A 23 6.04 -1.73 -5.74
N LYS A 24 6.90 -1.92 -4.75
CA LYS A 24 6.63 -2.81 -3.61
C LYS A 24 5.66 -2.09 -2.68
N VAL A 25 4.54 -2.74 -2.40
CA VAL A 25 3.53 -2.26 -1.46
C VAL A 25 3.84 -2.86 -0.10
N THR A 26 3.98 -1.99 0.91
CA THR A 26 4.09 -2.41 2.30
C THR A 26 3.10 -1.64 3.16
N GLN A 27 2.66 -2.25 4.24
CA GLN A 27 1.87 -1.55 5.23
C GLN A 27 2.74 -0.50 5.89
N TYR A 28 2.24 0.73 6.00
CA TYR A 28 2.89 1.72 6.82
C TYR A 28 2.87 1.26 8.29
N LYS A 29 4.05 0.96 8.85
CA LYS A 29 4.22 0.85 10.29
C LYS A 29 4.36 2.26 10.87
N LYS A 30 3.48 2.60 11.82
CA LYS A 30 3.57 3.87 12.54
C LYS A 30 4.74 3.80 13.54
N GLY A 31 5.42 4.92 13.72
CA GLY A 31 6.32 5.12 14.85
C GLY A 31 5.57 5.34 16.16
N LYS A 32 6.27 5.81 17.20
CA LYS A 32 5.69 6.15 18.50
C LYS A 32 4.53 7.14 18.33
N ASP A 33 3.42 6.87 19.03
CA ASP A 33 2.22 7.71 18.97
C ASP A 33 2.46 9.08 19.63
N ILE A 34 1.89 10.13 19.02
CA ILE A 34 1.76 11.46 19.62
C ILE A 34 0.39 11.50 20.30
N LEU A 35 0.37 11.73 21.62
CA LEU A 35 -0.81 11.57 22.49
C LEU A 35 -1.98 12.50 22.16
N PHE A 36 -1.73 13.62 21.47
CA PHE A 36 -2.69 14.73 21.35
C PHE A 36 -3.41 14.83 19.98
N VAL A 37 -3.26 13.85 19.08
CA VAL A 37 -3.79 13.97 17.70
C VAL A 37 -5.14 13.26 17.54
N GLN A 38 -6.15 14.01 17.09
CA GLN A 38 -7.49 13.49 16.78
C GLN A 38 -7.50 12.73 15.44
N GLY A 39 -7.79 11.43 15.48
CA GLY A 39 -7.97 10.58 14.29
C GLY A 39 -6.66 10.07 13.67
N LYS A 40 -6.55 8.75 13.53
CA LYS A 40 -5.39 8.07 12.90
C LYS A 40 -5.74 7.69 11.45
N ARG A 41 -4.95 8.16 10.48
CA ARG A 41 -5.06 7.79 9.06
C ARG A 41 -4.22 6.55 8.75
N CYS A 42 -4.77 5.59 8.01
CA CYS A 42 -4.05 4.41 7.52
C CYS A 42 -3.46 4.69 6.14
N TYR A 43 -2.22 4.24 5.90
CA TYR A 43 -1.53 4.44 4.63
C TYR A 43 -0.86 3.17 4.13
N ASP A 44 -0.82 3.03 2.81
CA ASP A 44 0.11 2.15 2.11
C ASP A 44 1.41 2.91 1.83
N ARG A 45 2.53 2.20 1.99
CA ARG A 45 3.84 2.66 1.57
C ARG A 45 4.20 1.98 0.25
N LEU A 46 4.32 2.77 -0.81
CA LEU A 46 4.77 2.32 -2.12
C LEU A 46 6.23 2.67 -2.32
N GLN A 47 7.09 1.68 -2.50
CA GLN A 47 8.50 1.87 -2.79
C GLN A 47 8.81 1.44 -4.22
N CYS A 48 9.32 2.37 -5.03
CA CYS A 48 9.80 2.06 -6.38
C CYS A 48 10.96 1.06 -6.28
N GLN A 49 10.90 -0.03 -7.05
CA GLN A 49 11.94 -1.06 -6.99
C GLN A 49 13.28 -0.56 -7.53
N SER A 50 13.26 0.22 -8.62
CA SER A 50 14.46 0.68 -9.32
C SER A 50 15.19 1.82 -8.60
N TYR A 51 14.46 2.83 -8.13
CA TYR A 51 15.06 4.07 -7.59
C TYR A 51 14.78 4.27 -6.10
N LYS A 52 14.17 3.27 -5.44
CA LYS A 52 13.83 3.25 -4.01
C LYS A 52 12.97 4.41 -3.49
N HIS A 53 12.49 5.28 -4.37
CA HIS A 53 11.60 6.38 -4.04
C HIS A 53 10.32 5.89 -3.38
N VAL A 54 9.93 6.51 -2.27
CA VAL A 54 8.78 6.10 -1.45
C VAL A 54 7.65 7.12 -1.57
N THR A 55 6.43 6.62 -1.80
CA THR A 55 5.21 7.43 -1.77
C THR A 55 4.18 6.82 -0.82
N GLN A 56 3.49 7.67 -0.06
CA GLN A 56 2.41 7.24 0.83
C GLN A 56 1.06 7.42 0.15
N HIS A 57 0.21 6.40 0.19
CA HIS A 57 -1.15 6.45 -0.34
C HIS A 57 -2.15 6.23 0.79
N PRO A 58 -3.09 7.15 1.03
CA PRO A 58 -4.09 6.98 2.07
C PRO A 58 -5.08 5.88 1.70
N ILE A 59 -5.46 5.07 2.68
CA ILE A 59 -6.45 4.00 2.53
C ILE A 59 -7.71 4.41 3.30
N LYS A 60 -8.88 4.11 2.73
CA LYS A 60 -10.15 4.23 3.47
C LYS A 60 -10.13 3.32 4.69
N ARG A 61 -10.82 3.75 5.75
CA ARG A 61 -10.89 2.98 7.01
C ARG A 61 -11.52 1.61 6.74
N CYS A 62 -10.81 0.54 7.07
CA CYS A 62 -11.27 -0.83 6.94
C CYS A 62 -10.97 -1.60 8.24
N LYS A 63 -11.81 -2.58 8.58
CA LYS A 63 -11.65 -3.39 9.81
C LYS A 63 -10.55 -4.45 9.68
N HIS A 64 -10.50 -5.12 8.53
CA HIS A 64 -9.56 -6.21 8.24
C HIS A 64 -8.83 -5.91 6.93
N PHE A 65 -7.49 -5.89 6.99
CA PHE A 65 -6.59 -5.51 5.90
C PHE A 65 -5.45 -6.53 5.79
N GLU A 66 -5.22 -7.04 4.58
CA GLU A 66 -4.15 -8.00 4.30
C GLU A 66 -3.40 -7.65 3.01
N ILE A 67 -2.10 -7.93 3.00
CA ILE A 67 -1.24 -7.70 1.83
C ILE A 67 -0.81 -9.03 1.22
N GLY A 68 -1.20 -9.23 -0.03
CA GLY A 68 -0.84 -10.39 -0.84
C GLY A 68 -1.53 -11.67 -0.40
N GLY A 69 -2.78 -11.57 0.06
CA GLY A 69 -3.65 -12.73 0.23
C GLY A 69 -4.08 -13.29 -1.13
N ASP A 70 -4.63 -14.49 -1.12
CA ASP A 70 -5.08 -15.18 -2.32
C ASP A 70 -6.14 -14.39 -3.08
N LYS A 71 -6.02 -14.42 -4.42
CA LYS A 71 -7.07 -13.87 -5.27
C LYS A 71 -8.30 -14.76 -5.11
N LYS A 72 -9.46 -14.13 -4.87
CA LYS A 72 -10.74 -14.85 -4.83
C LYS A 72 -10.94 -15.58 -6.16
N ARG A 73 -11.15 -16.90 -6.11
CA ARG A 73 -11.51 -17.72 -7.26
C ARG A 73 -12.94 -17.34 -7.71
N LYS A 74 -13.19 -17.31 -9.02
CA LYS A 74 -14.55 -17.15 -9.55
C LYS A 74 -15.26 -18.50 -9.45
N GLY A 75 -16.37 -18.55 -8.73
CA GLY A 75 -17.33 -19.67 -8.78
C GLY A 75 -16.90 -20.95 -8.07
N ALA A 76 -16.65 -20.92 -6.76
CA ALA A 76 -16.75 -22.15 -5.97
C ALA A 76 -18.25 -22.48 -5.85
N THR A 77 -18.74 -23.37 -6.70
CA THR A 77 -19.99 -24.09 -6.47
C THR A 77 -19.84 -24.91 -5.19
N TYR A 78 -20.93 -24.91 -4.42
CA TYR A 78 -21.16 -25.50 -3.09
C TYR A 78 -20.44 -26.82 -2.84
#